data_AF-A0A1B6KZ06-F1
#
_entry.id   AF-A0A1B6KZ06-F1
#
_cell.length_a   1.000
_cell.length_b   1.000
_cell.length_c   1.000
_cell.angle_alpha   90.00
_cell.angle_beta   90.00
_cell.angle_gamma   90.00
#
_symmetry.space_group_name_H-M   'P 1'
#
loop_
_entity.id
_entity.type
_entity.pdbx_description
1 polymer ?
#
loop_
_entity_poly.entity_id
_entity_poly.type
_entity_poly.pdbx_seq_one_letter_code
_entity_poly.pdbx_strand_id
1 'polypeptide(L)'
;RKFKLPKEELEKLQQADNEENHRQIIEHFASSLPVTNRTVTGAIRYCEKCHQVKPDRAHHCSVCGQCVLKMDHHCPWVNNCVSFTNYKFFILFLGYALTYCIYIVITSLQYFIQFWKGDLEGMGRFHILFLFFVAAMFAVSLVSLFCYHCYLVVHNRSTLEAFRAPIFRTGVDKNGFSLGAYNNFQEVFGDNRACWFLPVFTSLGDGIVYPQRLVDEDTDQLLGGRQRWSEDESPTHTVRSPQRHTRDREPAPV
;
A
#
# COMPACT_ATOMS: atom_id res chain seq x y z
N ARG A 1 -3.61 17.80 21.74
CA ARG A 1 -3.46 16.79 20.65
C ARG A 1 -3.90 15.44 21.23
N LYS A 2 -5.06 14.91 20.84
CA LYS A 2 -5.76 13.79 21.51
C LYS A 2 -4.92 12.51 21.72
N PHE A 3 -3.94 12.25 20.84
CA PHE A 3 -3.10 11.04 20.86
C PHE A 3 -1.81 11.18 21.68
N LYS A 4 -1.42 12.42 22.04
CA LYS A 4 -0.19 12.68 22.80
C LYS A 4 -0.48 12.47 24.28
N LEU A 5 0.40 11.76 24.98
CA LEU A 5 0.22 11.55 26.41
C LEU A 5 0.30 12.90 27.14
N PRO A 6 -0.63 13.18 28.08
CA PRO A 6 -0.48 14.26 29.04
C PRO A 6 0.84 14.12 29.81
N LYS A 7 1.36 15.23 30.36
CA LYS A 7 2.61 15.22 31.11
C LYS A 7 2.57 14.25 32.30
N GLU A 8 1.46 14.22 33.03
CA GLU A 8 1.25 13.33 34.18
C GLU A 8 1.34 11.84 33.79
N GLU A 9 0.69 11.44 32.70
CA GLU A 9 0.76 10.06 32.20
C GLU A 9 2.15 9.73 31.66
N LEU A 10 2.84 10.70 31.07
CA LEU A 10 4.22 10.52 30.62
C LEU A 10 5.19 10.35 31.79
N GLU A 11 5.02 11.09 32.88
CA GLU A 11 5.82 10.95 34.11
C GLU A 11 5.61 9.57 34.74
N LYS A 12 4.35 9.11 34.84
CA LYS A 12 4.03 7.74 35.28
C LYS A 12 4.69 6.69 34.39
N LEU A 13 4.67 6.91 33.06
CA LEU A 13 5.29 6.01 32.09
C LEU A 13 6.80 5.92 32.28
N GLN A 14 7.46 7.06 32.56
CA GLN A 14 8.90 7.15 32.79
C GLN A 14 9.32 6.54 34.14
N GLN A 15 8.43 6.55 35.12
CA GLN A 15 8.62 5.95 36.44
C GLN A 15 8.23 4.47 36.49
N ALA A 16 7.79 3.87 35.38
CA ALA A 16 7.38 2.48 35.36
C ALA A 16 8.59 1.55 35.55
N ASP A 17 8.59 0.77 36.63
CA ASP A 17 9.70 -0.12 37.01
C ASP A 17 9.85 -1.37 36.11
N ASN A 18 8.82 -1.71 35.33
CA ASN A 18 8.80 -2.87 34.45
C ASN A 18 7.99 -2.64 33.15
N GLU A 19 8.20 -3.51 32.15
CA GLU A 19 7.53 -3.43 30.84
C GLU A 19 6.01 -3.62 30.92
N GLU A 20 5.53 -4.40 31.89
CA GLU A 20 4.10 -4.67 32.07
C GLU A 20 3.33 -3.42 32.52
N ASN A 21 3.86 -2.70 33.52
CA ASN A 21 3.30 -1.42 33.97
C ASN A 21 3.31 -0.39 32.85
N HIS A 22 4.42 -0.31 32.09
CA HIS A 22 4.51 0.55 30.91
C HIS A 22 3.37 0.25 29.93
N ARG A 23 3.17 -1.03 29.60
CA ARG A 23 2.15 -1.47 28.67
C ARG A 23 0.72 -1.15 29.17
N GLN A 24 0.44 -1.37 30.44
CA GLN A 24 -0.85 -1.08 31.06
C GLN A 24 -1.21 0.41 31.02
N ILE A 25 -0.25 1.30 31.27
CA ILE A 25 -0.46 2.76 31.18
C ILE A 25 -0.86 3.15 29.76
N ILE A 26 -0.15 2.63 28.75
CA ILE A 26 -0.46 2.90 27.34
C ILE A 26 -1.83 2.33 26.97
N GLU A 27 -2.15 1.10 27.38
CA GLU A 27 -3.44 0.46 27.13
C GLU A 27 -4.60 1.25 27.76
N HIS A 28 -4.43 1.70 29.01
CA HIS A 28 -5.42 2.52 29.71
C HIS A 28 -5.68 3.84 28.95
N PHE A 29 -4.62 4.56 28.59
CA PHE A 29 -4.75 5.80 27.81
C PHE A 29 -5.41 5.56 26.43
N ALA A 30 -5.00 4.50 25.75
CA ALA A 30 -5.51 4.14 24.42
C ALA A 30 -6.95 3.64 24.41
N SER A 31 -7.51 3.22 25.55
CA SER A 31 -8.92 2.76 25.66
C SER A 31 -9.93 3.82 25.20
N SER A 32 -9.58 5.10 25.30
CA SER A 32 -10.39 6.24 24.87
C SER A 32 -10.18 6.66 23.40
N LEU A 33 -9.26 5.99 22.69
CA LEU A 33 -8.84 6.34 21.34
C LEU A 33 -9.39 5.35 20.30
N PRO A 34 -9.73 5.81 19.09
CA PRO A 34 -10.19 4.94 18.00
C PRO A 34 -9.00 4.23 17.33
N VAL A 35 -8.32 3.34 18.07
CA VAL A 35 -7.15 2.59 17.59
C VAL A 35 -7.41 1.08 17.57
N THR A 36 -7.30 0.51 16.38
CA THR A 36 -7.57 -0.91 16.13
C THR A 36 -6.31 -1.69 15.81
N ASN A 37 -5.30 -1.05 15.21
CA ASN A 37 -4.05 -1.71 14.90
C ASN A 37 -3.25 -2.05 16.16
N ARG A 38 -2.50 -3.15 16.10
CA ARG A 38 -1.62 -3.65 17.16
C ARG A 38 -0.20 -3.86 16.68
N THR A 39 0.73 -4.04 17.62
CA THR A 39 2.09 -4.54 17.35
C THR A 39 2.05 -6.05 17.06
N VAL A 40 3.20 -6.61 16.70
CA VAL A 40 3.37 -8.07 16.52
C VAL A 40 3.09 -8.87 17.79
N THR A 41 3.24 -8.25 18.96
CA THR A 41 2.94 -8.85 20.27
C THR A 41 1.50 -8.60 20.73
N GLY A 42 0.66 -7.97 19.90
CA GLY A 42 -0.72 -7.61 20.25
C GLY A 42 -0.86 -6.34 21.10
N ALA A 43 0.23 -5.64 21.41
CA ALA A 43 0.21 -4.41 22.21
C ALA A 43 -0.24 -3.19 21.40
N ILE A 44 -0.55 -2.09 22.11
CA ILE A 44 -0.86 -0.79 21.48
C ILE A 44 0.37 -0.23 20.77
N ARG A 45 0.17 0.32 19.56
CA ARG A 45 1.22 0.98 18.81
C ARG A 45 1.56 2.33 19.42
N TYR A 46 2.70 2.42 20.11
CA TYR A 46 3.20 3.66 20.70
C TYR A 46 4.42 4.21 19.95
N CYS A 47 4.64 5.53 20.04
CA CYS A 47 5.85 6.20 19.58
C CYS A 47 6.57 6.86 20.75
N GLU A 48 7.71 6.29 21.15
CA GLU A 48 8.54 6.84 22.22
C GLU A 48 9.08 8.23 21.87
N LYS A 49 9.59 8.42 20.64
CA LYS A 49 10.16 9.71 20.20
C LYS A 49 9.17 10.87 20.21
N CYS A 50 7.89 10.59 19.95
CA CYS A 50 6.85 11.61 19.89
C CYS A 50 5.97 11.65 21.15
N HIS A 51 6.15 10.69 22.07
CA HIS A 51 5.33 10.46 23.27
C HIS A 51 3.83 10.41 22.98
N GLN A 52 3.43 9.61 21.99
CA GLN A 52 2.04 9.50 21.56
C GLN A 52 1.66 8.08 21.11
N VAL A 53 0.41 7.71 21.32
CA VAL A 53 -0.20 6.55 20.68
C VAL A 53 -0.28 6.84 19.18
N LYS A 54 0.15 5.89 18.34
CA LYS A 54 0.08 6.02 16.89
C LYS A 54 -1.37 5.76 16.46
N PRO A 55 -2.05 6.72 15.78
CA PRO A 55 -3.28 6.41 15.07
C PRO A 55 -3.09 5.23 14.11
N ASP A 56 -4.20 4.60 13.74
CA ASP A 56 -4.17 3.54 12.74
C ASP A 56 -3.48 4.03 11.46
N ARG A 57 -2.69 3.16 10.83
CA ARG A 57 -1.89 3.46 9.63
C ARG A 57 -0.82 4.56 9.80
N ALA A 58 -0.63 5.14 10.99
CA ALA A 58 0.39 6.17 11.22
C ALA A 58 1.76 5.57 11.61
N HIS A 59 2.84 6.13 11.05
CA HIS A 59 4.21 5.69 11.32
C HIS A 59 5.12 6.88 11.63
N HIS A 60 6.18 6.65 12.43
CA HIS A 60 7.18 7.67 12.70
C HIS A 60 8.21 7.71 11.58
N CYS A 61 8.37 8.85 10.93
CA CYS A 61 9.45 9.08 9.98
C CYS A 61 10.62 9.74 10.73
N SER A 62 11.77 9.07 10.76
CA SER A 62 12.98 9.61 11.39
C SER A 62 13.51 10.85 10.66
N VAL A 63 13.38 10.90 9.33
CA VAL A 63 13.84 12.04 8.52
C VAL A 63 13.00 13.28 8.79
N CYS A 64 11.68 13.12 8.89
CA CYS A 64 10.76 14.24 9.21
C CYS A 64 10.64 14.51 10.73
N GLY A 65 11.22 13.67 11.58
CA GLY A 65 11.21 13.82 13.03
C GLY A 65 9.83 13.72 13.70
N GLN A 66 8.83 13.12 13.03
CA GLN A 66 7.45 13.11 13.53
C GLN A 66 6.65 11.88 13.07
N CYS A 67 5.54 11.61 13.77
CA CYS A 67 4.54 10.66 13.31
C CYS A 67 3.69 11.24 12.18
N VAL A 68 3.56 10.47 11.10
CA VAL A 68 2.87 10.84 9.86
C VAL A 68 1.64 9.96 9.69
N LEU A 69 0.47 10.58 9.45
CA LEU A 69 -0.81 9.89 9.24
C LEU A 69 -0.85 9.18 7.88
N LYS A 70 -1.39 7.96 7.83
CA LYS A 70 -1.36 7.07 6.64
C LYS A 70 -0.01 7.15 5.91
N MET A 71 1.08 6.98 6.65
CA MET A 71 2.42 7.13 6.08
C MET A 71 2.61 6.07 5.00
N ASP A 72 2.95 6.53 3.79
CA ASP A 72 3.31 5.65 2.70
C ASP A 72 4.82 5.44 2.66
N HIS A 73 5.56 6.53 2.45
CA HIS A 73 7.02 6.54 2.50
C HIS A 73 7.56 7.95 2.68
N HIS A 74 8.84 8.07 3.03
CA HIS A 74 9.56 9.33 2.87
C HIS A 74 10.15 9.36 1.46
N CYS A 75 9.82 10.37 0.68
CA CYS A 75 10.28 10.49 -0.70
C CYS A 75 11.37 11.58 -0.78
N PRO A 76 12.64 11.22 -1.03
CA PRO A 76 13.72 12.19 -1.16
C PRO A 76 13.50 13.16 -2.33
N TRP A 77 12.86 12.71 -3.41
CA TRP A 77 12.63 13.49 -4.64
C TRP A 77 11.69 14.68 -4.44
N VAL A 78 10.73 14.56 -3.51
CA VAL A 78 9.86 15.68 -3.12
C VAL A 78 10.23 16.28 -1.77
N ASN A 79 11.34 15.81 -1.18
CA ASN A 79 11.85 16.20 0.14
C ASN A 79 10.75 16.24 1.22
N ASN A 80 9.85 15.25 1.21
CA ASN A 80 8.71 15.20 2.11
C ASN A 80 8.18 13.77 2.27
N CYS A 81 7.43 13.52 3.34
CA CYS A 81 6.66 12.28 3.44
C CYS A 81 5.47 12.31 2.49
N VAL A 82 5.24 11.19 1.84
CA VAL A 82 4.00 10.85 1.14
C VAL A 82 3.08 10.18 2.16
N SER A 83 1.89 10.74 2.33
CA SER A 83 1.02 10.49 3.49
C SER A 83 -0.43 10.80 3.17
N PHE A 84 -1.33 10.66 4.16
CA PHE A 84 -2.74 10.99 4.03
C PHE A 84 -3.02 12.34 3.32
N THR A 85 -2.30 13.39 3.71
CA THR A 85 -2.58 14.77 3.28
C THR A 85 -2.13 15.08 1.85
N ASN A 86 -1.24 14.26 1.26
CA ASN A 86 -0.65 14.52 -0.05
C ASN A 86 -0.55 13.29 -0.95
N TYR A 87 -1.11 12.13 -0.57
CA TYR A 87 -1.02 10.91 -1.39
C TYR A 87 -1.63 11.11 -2.77
N LYS A 88 -2.83 11.71 -2.86
CA LYS A 88 -3.47 12.07 -4.14
C LYS A 88 -2.53 12.91 -5.02
N PHE A 89 -1.89 13.94 -4.46
CA PHE A 89 -0.97 14.79 -5.20
C PHE A 89 0.23 14.01 -5.72
N PHE A 90 0.75 13.09 -4.94
CA PHE A 90 1.85 12.21 -5.36
C PHE A 90 1.44 11.30 -6.52
N ILE A 91 0.25 10.67 -6.47
CA ILE A 91 -0.25 9.84 -7.58
C ILE A 91 -0.43 10.67 -8.86
N LEU A 92 -1.01 11.87 -8.75
CA LEU A 92 -1.17 12.78 -9.88
C LEU A 92 0.17 13.26 -10.43
N PHE A 93 1.12 13.58 -9.56
CA PHE A 93 2.49 13.93 -9.95
C PHE A 93 3.14 12.81 -10.77
N LEU A 94 3.05 11.55 -10.33
CA LEU A 94 3.57 10.41 -11.09
C LEU A 94 2.88 10.26 -12.45
N GLY A 95 1.55 10.34 -12.49
CA GLY A 95 0.78 10.21 -13.74
C GLY A 95 1.08 11.33 -14.74
N TYR A 96 1.18 12.58 -14.28
CA TYR A 96 1.53 13.72 -15.13
C TYR A 96 2.99 13.72 -15.57
N ALA A 97 3.92 13.35 -14.69
CA ALA A 97 5.33 13.20 -15.05
C ALA A 97 5.50 12.11 -16.11
N LEU A 98 4.82 10.96 -15.95
CA LEU A 98 4.82 9.89 -16.95
C LEU A 98 4.25 10.36 -18.29
N THR A 99 3.10 11.04 -18.27
CA THR A 99 2.48 11.59 -19.48
C THR A 99 3.42 12.58 -20.19
N TYR A 100 4.09 13.44 -19.43
CA TYR A 100 5.05 14.40 -19.95
C TYR A 100 6.28 13.72 -20.58
N CYS A 101 6.84 12.69 -19.93
CA CYS A 101 7.95 11.92 -20.48
C CYS A 101 7.54 11.20 -21.78
N ILE A 102 6.35 10.56 -21.81
CA ILE A 102 5.82 9.92 -23.02
C ILE A 102 5.64 10.94 -24.15
N TYR A 103 5.06 12.09 -23.84
CA TYR A 103 4.89 13.18 -24.81
C TYR A 103 6.24 13.62 -25.40
N ILE A 104 7.25 13.82 -24.58
CA ILE A 104 8.61 14.16 -25.05
C ILE A 104 9.17 13.05 -25.94
N VAL A 105 9.09 11.78 -25.53
CA VAL A 105 9.61 10.65 -26.32
C VAL A 105 8.94 10.60 -27.69
N ILE A 106 7.60 10.69 -27.75
CA ILE A 106 6.86 10.63 -29.00
C ILE A 106 7.21 11.82 -29.91
N THR A 107 7.20 13.04 -29.37
CA THR A 107 7.45 14.26 -30.17
C THR A 107 8.90 14.38 -30.64
N SER A 108 9.86 13.87 -29.86
CA SER A 108 11.29 13.88 -30.19
C SER A 108 11.76 12.68 -31.03
N LEU A 109 10.97 11.60 -31.12
CA LEU A 109 11.31 10.39 -31.88
C LEU A 109 11.66 10.68 -33.35
N GLN A 110 10.92 11.57 -34.01
CA GLN A 110 11.20 11.93 -35.40
C GLN A 110 12.61 12.54 -35.57
N TYR A 111 13.02 13.40 -34.64
CA TYR A 111 14.33 14.04 -34.67
C TYR A 111 15.43 13.08 -34.27
N PHE A 112 15.16 12.16 -33.34
CA PHE A 112 16.05 11.05 -33.03
C PHE A 112 16.33 10.22 -34.29
N ILE A 113 15.31 9.88 -35.07
CA ILE A 113 15.47 9.14 -36.34
C ILE A 113 16.28 9.96 -37.35
N GLN A 114 16.00 11.26 -37.52
CA GLN A 114 16.76 12.14 -38.42
C GLN A 114 18.24 12.24 -38.02
N PHE A 115 18.53 12.29 -36.72
CA PHE A 115 19.91 12.31 -36.21
C PHE A 115 20.69 11.08 -36.66
N TRP A 116 20.10 9.88 -36.54
CA TRP A 116 20.75 8.64 -36.94
C TRP A 116 20.85 8.45 -38.46
N LYS A 117 19.98 9.11 -39.23
CA LYS A 117 20.07 9.15 -40.69
C LYS A 117 21.11 10.14 -41.21
N GLY A 118 21.61 11.04 -40.35
CA GLY A 118 22.53 12.11 -40.73
C GLY A 118 21.83 13.36 -41.29
N ASP A 119 20.51 13.42 -41.23
CA ASP A 119 19.69 14.51 -41.78
C ASP A 119 19.48 15.67 -40.78
N LEU A 120 19.89 15.49 -39.52
CA LEU A 120 19.71 16.50 -38.46
C LEU A 120 20.97 17.37 -38.27
N GLU A 121 20.91 18.58 -38.81
CA GLU A 121 21.95 19.59 -38.69
C GLU A 121 21.69 20.58 -37.54
N GLY A 122 22.75 21.26 -37.09
CA GLY A 122 22.67 22.33 -36.08
C GLY A 122 23.08 21.93 -34.65
N MET A 123 23.37 22.95 -33.84
CA MET A 123 23.88 22.81 -32.47
C MET A 123 22.89 22.14 -31.50
N GLY A 124 21.59 22.15 -31.83
CA GLY A 124 20.53 21.57 -31.00
C GLY A 124 20.45 20.05 -31.02
N ARG A 125 21.11 19.38 -31.99
CA ARG A 125 20.98 17.93 -32.21
C ARG A 125 21.33 17.07 -30.99
N PHE A 126 22.38 17.46 -30.26
CA PHE A 126 22.79 16.74 -29.05
C PHE A 126 21.83 16.98 -27.87
N HIS A 127 21.23 18.17 -27.78
CA HIS A 127 20.23 18.47 -26.75
C HIS A 127 18.96 17.65 -26.97
N ILE A 128 18.52 17.52 -28.21
CA ILE A 128 17.36 16.68 -28.58
C ILE A 128 17.63 15.21 -28.27
N LEU A 129 18.82 14.72 -28.60
CA LEU A 129 19.23 13.34 -28.30
C LEU A 129 19.27 13.08 -26.79
N PHE A 130 19.87 13.98 -26.02
CA PHE A 130 19.91 13.91 -24.56
C PHE A 130 18.51 13.94 -23.96
N LEU A 131 17.65 14.85 -24.43
CA LEU A 131 16.25 14.96 -24.00
C LEU A 131 15.49 13.66 -24.24
N PHE A 132 15.64 13.04 -25.41
CA PHE A 132 14.99 11.76 -25.75
C PHE A 132 15.40 10.66 -24.77
N PHE A 133 16.72 10.48 -24.54
CA PHE A 133 17.20 9.43 -23.64
C PHE A 133 16.81 9.65 -22.19
N VAL A 134 16.91 10.88 -21.68
CA VAL A 134 16.50 11.22 -20.32
C VAL A 134 15.00 10.98 -20.14
N ALA A 135 14.17 11.44 -21.08
CA ALA A 135 12.72 11.24 -21.02
C ALA A 135 12.34 9.75 -21.09
N ALA A 136 12.98 8.97 -21.96
CA ALA A 136 12.74 7.53 -22.07
C ALA A 136 13.14 6.78 -20.78
N MET A 137 14.30 7.09 -20.21
CA MET A 137 14.75 6.50 -18.93
C MET A 137 13.76 6.79 -17.81
N PHE A 138 13.35 8.05 -17.64
CA PHE A 138 12.36 8.41 -16.63
C PHE A 138 11.00 7.77 -16.90
N ALA A 139 10.54 7.69 -18.16
CA ALA A 139 9.29 7.04 -18.49
C ALA A 139 9.27 5.58 -18.01
N VAL A 140 10.31 4.80 -18.29
CA VAL A 140 10.41 3.39 -17.87
C VAL A 140 10.34 3.27 -16.35
N SER A 141 11.10 4.08 -15.61
CA SER A 141 11.07 4.07 -14.14
C SER A 141 9.72 4.55 -13.57
N LEU A 142 9.08 5.52 -14.19
CA LEU A 142 7.80 6.06 -13.74
C LEU A 142 6.64 5.10 -14.03
N VAL A 143 6.67 4.32 -15.11
CA VAL A 143 5.65 3.30 -15.38
C VAL A 143 5.58 2.29 -14.24
N SER A 144 6.72 1.75 -13.80
CA SER A 144 6.72 0.74 -12.73
C SER A 144 6.21 1.30 -11.40
N LEU A 145 6.69 2.49 -11.02
CA LEU A 145 6.26 3.15 -9.79
C LEU A 145 4.78 3.56 -9.82
N PHE A 146 4.31 4.13 -10.93
CA PHE A 146 2.91 4.54 -11.09
C PHE A 146 1.97 3.33 -11.04
N CYS A 147 2.26 2.27 -11.80
CA CYS A 147 1.46 1.06 -11.79
C CYS A 147 1.42 0.40 -10.41
N TYR A 148 2.55 0.37 -9.69
CA TYR A 148 2.60 -0.15 -8.32
C TYR A 148 1.68 0.66 -7.39
N HIS A 149 1.73 1.99 -7.44
CA HIS A 149 0.86 2.80 -6.61
C HIS A 149 -0.62 2.75 -7.02
N CYS A 150 -0.93 2.60 -8.32
CA CYS A 150 -2.30 2.31 -8.76
C CYS A 150 -2.82 1.01 -8.14
N TYR A 151 -1.99 -0.04 -8.11
CA TYR A 151 -2.32 -1.30 -7.42
C TYR A 151 -2.57 -1.07 -5.92
N LEU A 152 -1.72 -0.30 -5.24
CA LEU A 152 -1.88 0.03 -3.83
C LEU A 152 -3.18 0.81 -3.54
N VAL A 153 -3.51 1.79 -4.37
CA VAL A 153 -4.78 2.55 -4.28
C VAL A 153 -5.97 1.61 -4.39
N VAL A 154 -5.99 0.73 -5.40
CA VAL A 154 -7.10 -0.21 -5.62
C VAL A 154 -7.28 -1.20 -4.46
N HIS A 155 -6.22 -1.51 -3.71
CA HIS A 155 -6.27 -2.40 -2.54
C HIS A 155 -6.36 -1.65 -1.19
N ASN A 156 -6.41 -0.31 -1.20
CA ASN A 156 -6.32 0.57 -0.03
C ASN A 156 -5.17 0.24 0.92
N ARG A 157 -3.98 0.04 0.37
CA ARG A 157 -2.75 -0.22 1.14
C ARG A 157 -1.78 0.93 0.98
N SER A 158 -1.05 1.24 2.03
CA SER A 158 0.21 2.00 1.89
C SER A 158 1.35 1.05 1.50
N THR A 159 2.46 1.61 1.03
CA THR A 159 3.69 0.85 0.75
C THR A 159 4.14 0.07 2.00
N LEU A 160 4.11 0.69 3.19
CA LEU A 160 4.44 0.01 4.46
C LEU A 160 3.52 -1.19 4.73
N GLU A 161 2.22 -1.04 4.49
CA GLU A 161 1.23 -2.11 4.69
C GLU A 161 1.33 -3.22 3.64
N ALA A 162 1.82 -2.90 2.45
CA ALA A 162 2.08 -3.88 1.40
C ALA A 162 3.24 -4.82 1.78
N PHE A 163 4.28 -4.28 2.44
CA PHE A 163 5.42 -5.05 2.95
C PHE A 163 5.10 -5.75 4.27
N ARG A 164 4.39 -5.10 5.19
CA ARG A 164 3.99 -5.67 6.48
C ARG A 164 2.51 -5.45 6.71
N ALA A 165 1.75 -6.53 6.60
CA ALA A 165 0.31 -6.48 6.78
C ALA A 165 -0.05 -5.91 8.17
N PRO A 166 -1.04 -5.01 8.26
CA PRO A 166 -1.51 -4.51 9.53
C PRO A 166 -2.08 -5.64 10.40
N ILE A 167 -1.79 -5.56 11.69
CA ILE A 167 -2.33 -6.46 12.70
C ILE A 167 -3.49 -5.73 13.36
N PHE A 168 -4.66 -6.36 13.37
CA PHE A 168 -5.88 -5.93 14.05
C PHE A 168 -6.07 -6.74 15.33
N ARG A 169 -7.13 -6.46 16.09
CA ARG A 169 -7.48 -7.26 17.28
C ARG A 169 -7.80 -8.72 16.93
N THR A 170 -8.34 -8.96 15.74
CA THR A 170 -8.69 -10.29 15.21
C THR A 170 -7.51 -11.04 14.59
N GLY A 171 -6.36 -10.38 14.43
CA GLY A 171 -5.17 -10.96 13.80
C GLY A 171 -4.65 -10.16 12.61
N VAL A 172 -3.78 -10.78 11.81
CA VAL A 172 -3.18 -10.17 10.62
C VAL A 172 -4.21 -10.13 9.49
N ASP A 173 -4.54 -8.94 8.98
CA ASP A 173 -5.40 -8.83 7.78
C ASP A 173 -4.81 -7.81 6.79
N LYS A 174 -4.28 -8.29 5.66
CA LYS A 174 -3.70 -7.44 4.60
C LYS A 174 -4.77 -6.63 3.85
N ASN A 175 -6.04 -7.02 3.97
CA ASN A 175 -7.20 -6.39 3.34
C ASN A 175 -8.11 -5.68 4.36
N GLY A 176 -7.67 -5.52 5.62
CA GLY A 176 -8.54 -4.98 6.68
C GLY A 176 -9.08 -3.58 6.41
N PHE A 177 -8.42 -2.79 5.56
CA PHE A 177 -8.89 -1.45 5.11
C PHE A 177 -9.51 -1.45 3.70
N SER A 178 -9.63 -2.60 3.04
CA SER A 178 -10.17 -2.66 1.67
C SER A 178 -11.69 -2.65 1.70
N LEU A 179 -12.28 -1.74 0.92
CA LEU A 179 -13.72 -1.49 0.78
C LEU A 179 -14.24 -1.84 -0.63
N GLY A 180 -13.41 -2.51 -1.43
CA GLY A 180 -13.62 -2.72 -2.86
C GLY A 180 -12.93 -1.66 -3.71
N ALA A 181 -12.51 -2.04 -4.93
CA ALA A 181 -11.63 -1.25 -5.79
C ALA A 181 -12.09 0.21 -6.01
N TYR A 182 -13.39 0.41 -6.25
CA TYR A 182 -13.97 1.72 -6.50
C TYR A 182 -13.98 2.61 -5.25
N ASN A 183 -14.46 2.08 -4.13
CA ASN A 183 -14.48 2.79 -2.84
C ASN A 183 -13.05 3.10 -2.36
N ASN A 184 -12.12 2.17 -2.54
CA ASN A 184 -10.71 2.37 -2.24
C ASN A 184 -10.08 3.51 -3.06
N PHE A 185 -10.48 3.64 -4.33
CA PHE A 185 -10.08 4.77 -5.16
C PHE A 185 -10.69 6.08 -4.64
N GLN A 186 -11.97 6.09 -4.27
CA GLN A 186 -12.63 7.27 -3.70
C GLN A 186 -12.01 7.72 -2.37
N GLU A 187 -11.52 6.80 -1.54
CA GLU A 187 -10.79 7.16 -0.31
C GLU A 187 -9.60 8.11 -0.57
N VAL A 188 -9.00 8.04 -1.77
CA VAL A 188 -7.87 8.89 -2.19
C VAL A 188 -8.32 10.05 -3.07
N PHE A 189 -9.24 9.83 -4.01
CA PHE A 189 -9.61 10.81 -5.04
C PHE A 189 -10.89 11.59 -4.75
N GLY A 190 -11.67 11.16 -3.76
CA GLY A 190 -12.96 11.73 -3.38
C GLY A 190 -14.10 11.36 -4.33
N ASP A 191 -15.30 11.81 -3.96
CA ASP A 191 -16.53 11.47 -4.67
C ASP A 191 -16.76 12.33 -5.92
N ASN A 192 -16.21 13.55 -5.92
CA ASN A 192 -16.35 14.47 -7.05
C ASN A 192 -15.39 14.10 -8.19
N ARG A 193 -15.94 13.44 -9.21
CA ARG A 193 -15.23 13.00 -10.43
C ARG A 193 -14.53 14.13 -11.17
N ALA A 194 -15.07 15.35 -11.15
CA ALA A 194 -14.47 16.50 -11.83
C ALA A 194 -13.12 16.89 -11.20
N CYS A 195 -12.91 16.57 -9.92
CA CYS A 195 -11.69 16.88 -9.19
C CYS A 195 -10.66 15.76 -9.21
N TRP A 196 -10.94 14.60 -9.81
CA TRP A 196 -10.04 13.43 -9.75
C TRP A 196 -8.66 13.72 -10.30
N PHE A 197 -8.59 14.41 -11.44
CA PHE A 197 -7.33 14.77 -12.08
C PHE A 197 -6.76 16.11 -11.56
N LEU A 198 -7.50 16.86 -10.76
CA LEU A 198 -7.03 18.15 -10.26
C LEU A 198 -6.22 17.97 -8.96
N PRO A 199 -5.08 18.68 -8.79
CA PRO A 199 -4.26 18.64 -7.58
C PRO A 199 -4.89 19.49 -6.45
N VAL A 200 -6.14 19.18 -6.11
CA VAL A 200 -6.91 19.73 -4.99
C VAL A 200 -7.20 18.63 -3.99
N PHE A 201 -7.15 18.94 -2.69
CA PHE A 201 -7.37 17.95 -1.64
C PHE A 201 -8.83 17.49 -1.65
N THR A 202 -9.05 16.21 -1.92
CA THR A 202 -10.38 15.57 -1.94
C THR A 202 -10.38 14.18 -1.34
N SER A 203 -9.28 13.76 -0.69
CA SER A 203 -9.23 12.48 0.03
C SER A 203 -10.31 12.46 1.11
N LEU A 204 -10.93 11.30 1.32
CA LEU A 204 -11.98 11.14 2.33
C LEU A 204 -11.38 10.88 3.72
N GLY A 205 -12.17 11.13 4.76
CA GLY A 205 -11.79 10.90 6.15
C GLY A 205 -10.91 12.01 6.75
N ASP A 206 -10.42 11.75 7.97
CA ASP A 206 -9.62 12.69 8.77
C ASP A 206 -8.15 12.27 8.92
N GLY A 207 -7.79 11.12 8.33
CA GLY A 207 -6.47 10.53 8.45
C GLY A 207 -6.21 9.82 9.79
N ILE A 208 -7.21 9.72 10.66
CA ILE A 208 -7.12 9.12 11.99
C ILE A 208 -7.97 7.86 12.05
N VAL A 209 -9.22 7.94 11.58
CA VAL A 209 -10.16 6.83 11.54
C VAL A 209 -10.36 6.41 10.08
N TYR A 210 -10.26 5.11 9.83
CA TYR A 210 -10.45 4.52 8.51
C TYR A 210 -11.57 3.50 8.56
N PRO A 211 -12.47 3.47 7.58
CA PRO A 211 -13.42 2.38 7.46
C PRO A 211 -12.66 1.05 7.29
N GLN A 212 -13.18 0.01 7.93
CA GLN A 212 -12.60 -1.33 7.90
C GLN A 212 -13.56 -2.28 7.23
N ARG A 213 -13.01 -3.31 6.58
CA ARG A 213 -13.82 -4.43 6.08
C ARG A 213 -14.49 -5.09 7.27
N LEU A 214 -15.82 -5.21 7.24
CA LEU A 214 -16.55 -6.03 8.20
C LEU A 214 -16.08 -7.48 7.99
N VAL A 215 -15.37 -8.03 8.97
CA VAL A 215 -15.11 -9.46 9.02
C VAL A 215 -16.40 -10.07 9.53
N ASP A 216 -17.20 -10.62 8.64
CA ASP A 216 -18.35 -11.42 9.00
C ASP A 216 -17.79 -12.76 9.54
N GLU A 217 -17.81 -12.94 10.87
CA GLU A 217 -17.22 -14.10 11.55
C GLU A 217 -17.76 -15.44 10.99
N ASP A 218 -18.96 -15.44 10.43
CA ASP A 218 -19.61 -16.61 9.84
C ASP A 218 -19.00 -17.06 8.50
N THR A 219 -18.38 -16.16 7.74
CA THR A 219 -17.87 -16.51 6.39
C THR A 219 -16.46 -17.14 6.46
N ASP A 220 -15.63 -16.71 7.42
CA ASP A 220 -14.26 -17.23 7.56
C ASP A 220 -14.22 -18.64 8.18
N GLN A 221 -15.21 -19.04 8.99
CA GLN A 221 -15.32 -20.44 9.44
C GLN A 221 -15.58 -21.41 8.28
N LEU A 222 -16.32 -20.98 7.26
CA LEU A 222 -16.61 -21.79 6.07
C LEU A 222 -15.41 -21.91 5.11
N LEU A 223 -14.52 -20.91 5.09
CA LEU A 223 -13.35 -20.88 4.20
C LEU A 223 -12.06 -21.39 4.89
N GLY A 224 -11.93 -21.22 6.20
CA GLY A 224 -10.78 -21.69 7.00
C GLY A 224 -10.67 -23.22 7.10
N GLY A 225 -11.77 -23.95 6.86
CA GLY A 225 -11.77 -25.41 6.80
C GLY A 225 -11.08 -26.00 5.57
N ARG A 226 -10.89 -25.20 4.50
CA ARG A 226 -10.39 -25.71 3.21
C ARG A 226 -8.88 -25.55 3.01
N GLN A 227 -8.21 -24.68 3.77
CA GLN A 227 -6.77 -24.44 3.63
C GLN A 227 -5.88 -25.34 4.50
N ARG A 228 -6.45 -26.07 5.46
CA ARG A 228 -5.68 -26.92 6.40
C ARG A 228 -5.22 -28.27 5.82
N TRP A 229 -5.57 -28.59 4.58
CA TRP A 229 -5.34 -29.92 3.97
C TRP A 229 -4.46 -29.89 2.70
N SER A 230 -3.60 -28.89 2.51
CA SER A 230 -2.81 -28.78 1.27
C SER A 230 -1.32 -28.52 1.44
N GLU A 231 -0.80 -28.55 2.66
CA GLU A 231 0.63 -28.37 2.93
C GLU A 231 1.15 -29.45 3.86
N ASP A 232 1.11 -30.70 3.42
CA ASP A 232 2.08 -31.70 3.86
C ASP A 232 2.26 -32.78 2.79
N GLU A 233 3.52 -33.18 2.61
CA GLU A 233 4.04 -34.30 1.82
C GLU A 233 4.44 -34.06 0.33
N SER A 234 5.75 -33.94 0.15
CA SER A 234 6.49 -34.58 -0.94
C SER A 234 7.91 -34.93 -0.41
N PRO A 235 8.72 -35.81 -1.05
CA PRO A 235 8.47 -36.77 -2.14
C PRO A 235 9.07 -38.18 -1.87
N THR A 236 8.48 -39.26 -2.39
CA THR A 236 9.22 -40.53 -2.62
C THR A 236 8.70 -41.29 -3.82
N HIS A 237 9.65 -41.77 -4.62
CA HIS A 237 9.50 -42.63 -5.80
C HIS A 237 8.63 -43.87 -5.54
N THR A 238 7.78 -44.27 -6.50
CA THR A 238 7.92 -45.55 -7.24
C THR A 238 6.76 -45.80 -8.23
N VAL A 239 7.15 -46.46 -9.31
CA VAL A 239 6.38 -46.95 -10.46
C VAL A 239 5.26 -47.93 -10.06
N ARG A 240 4.06 -47.80 -10.66
CA ARG A 240 3.31 -48.89 -11.34
C ARG A 240 1.90 -48.45 -11.79
N SER A 241 1.63 -48.60 -13.09
CA SER A 241 0.28 -48.78 -13.65
C SER A 241 -0.33 -50.12 -13.18
N PRO A 242 -1.67 -50.24 -13.05
CA PRO A 242 -2.38 -51.09 -14.01
C PRO A 242 -3.85 -50.75 -14.32
N GLN A 243 -4.18 -51.02 -15.60
CA GLN A 243 -5.36 -51.72 -16.13
C GLN A 243 -6.77 -51.09 -16.05
N ARG A 244 -7.27 -50.81 -17.26
CA ARG A 244 -8.70 -50.72 -17.63
C ARG A 244 -9.39 -52.06 -17.38
N HIS A 245 -10.54 -52.01 -16.73
CA HIS A 245 -11.52 -53.09 -16.77
C HIS A 245 -12.60 -52.78 -17.80
N THR A 246 -12.66 -53.61 -18.83
CA THR A 246 -13.79 -53.77 -19.76
C THR A 246 -14.93 -54.52 -19.07
N ARG A 247 -16.18 -54.13 -19.34
CA ARG A 247 -17.33 -55.04 -19.33
C ARG A 247 -18.29 -54.67 -20.47
N ASP A 248 -18.47 -55.65 -21.32
CA ASP A 248 -19.34 -55.71 -22.49
C ASP A 248 -20.77 -56.17 -22.11
N ARG A 249 -21.71 -55.83 -23.02
CA ARG A 249 -22.96 -56.53 -23.40
C ARG A 249 -24.13 -56.51 -22.41
N GLU A 250 -25.40 -56.37 -22.81
CA GLU A 250 -26.10 -56.75 -24.06
C GLU A 250 -27.44 -55.96 -24.24
N PRO A 251 -28.14 -56.05 -25.41
CA PRO A 251 -29.15 -55.09 -25.87
C PRO A 251 -30.60 -55.63 -26.01
N ALA A 252 -31.46 -54.77 -26.62
CA ALA A 252 -32.66 -55.03 -27.45
C ALA A 252 -34.04 -54.88 -26.75
N PRO A 253 -35.19 -54.76 -27.47
CA PRO A 253 -35.39 -54.68 -28.93
C PRO A 253 -36.44 -53.64 -29.45
N VAL A 254 -36.46 -53.52 -30.80
CA VAL A 254 -37.43 -52.94 -31.76
C VAL A 254 -37.60 -51.41 -31.81
#